data_AF-A0A961U0P2-F1
#
_entry.id   AF-A0A961U0P2-F1
#
_cell.length_a   1.000
_cell.length_b   1.000
_cell.length_c   1.000
_cell.angle_alpha   90.00
_cell.angle_beta   90.00
_cell.angle_gamma   90.00
#
_symmetry.space_group_name_H-M   'P 1'
#
loop_
_entity.id
_entity.type
_entity.pdbx_description
1 polymer ?
#
loop_
_entity_poly.entity_id
_entity_poly.type
_entity_poly.pdbx_seq_one_letter_code
_entity_poly.pdbx_strand_id
1 'polypeptide(L)'
;MIVCALSFSLSACAGGKNAHVLVSATATSFADSRIAGRHSIFVATTRAAARNKAEVYGGNRSEELGLVRVDMTVPLTHVKGALERPKRGKIDPAKTFAATSITAYDQSSFEQALRADIARRGGRALVFIHGFNTRFDDSVYRMTQLVHDAGYSGTPILFSWASAGRITDYVYDNNSATAARDRLEMTLRMVERAGAKRIDIIAHSMGNWVTMEALRQLAITGDHDLHGKLGDV
;
A
#
# COMPACT_ATOMS: atom_id res chain seq x y z
N MET A 1 47.83 -17.58 -11.01
CA MET A 1 46.38 -17.38 -11.19
C MET A 1 45.82 -16.81 -9.90
N ILE A 2 45.51 -15.51 -9.88
CA ILE A 2 44.87 -14.84 -8.74
C ILE A 2 43.35 -14.98 -8.95
N VAL A 3 42.70 -15.78 -8.11
CA VAL A 3 41.23 -15.93 -8.12
C VAL A 3 40.64 -14.71 -7.40
N CYS A 4 40.07 -13.79 -8.18
CA CYS A 4 39.24 -12.71 -7.65
C CYS A 4 37.90 -13.28 -7.16
N ALA A 5 37.72 -13.37 -5.85
CA ALA A 5 36.42 -13.66 -5.25
C ALA A 5 35.55 -12.39 -5.32
N LEU A 6 34.65 -12.34 -6.31
CA LEU A 6 33.57 -11.35 -6.37
C LEU A 6 32.62 -11.57 -5.19
N SER A 7 32.73 -10.74 -4.17
CA SER A 7 31.78 -10.71 -3.06
C SER A 7 30.52 -9.97 -3.50
N PHE A 8 29.46 -10.72 -3.84
CA PHE A 8 28.13 -10.17 -4.04
C PHE A 8 27.63 -9.55 -2.73
N SER A 9 27.64 -8.22 -2.66
CA SER A 9 27.07 -7.47 -1.55
C SER A 9 25.54 -7.48 -1.70
N LEU A 10 24.87 -8.45 -1.07
CA LEU A 10 23.43 -8.39 -0.85
C LEU A 10 23.13 -7.17 0.02
N SER A 11 22.67 -6.07 -0.59
CA SER A 11 22.14 -4.92 0.14
C SER A 11 20.86 -5.37 0.85
N ALA A 12 21.02 -5.80 2.11
CA ALA A 12 19.92 -6.04 3.01
C ALA A 12 19.14 -4.73 3.21
N CYS A 13 17.86 -4.73 2.86
CA CYS A 13 16.94 -3.65 3.22
C CYS A 13 16.80 -3.65 4.75
N ALA A 14 17.68 -2.93 5.43
CA ALA A 14 17.65 -2.77 6.88
C ALA A 14 16.41 -1.96 7.27
N GLY A 15 15.42 -2.64 7.86
CA GLY A 15 14.36 -2.01 8.64
C GLY A 15 14.97 -1.35 9.87
N GLY A 16 15.35 -0.07 9.73
CA GLY A 16 15.97 0.71 10.81
C GLY A 16 15.02 0.95 11.98
N LYS A 17 15.61 1.37 13.11
CA LYS A 17 14.98 1.75 14.41
C LYS A 17 14.02 2.96 14.33
N ASN A 18 13.18 3.03 13.30
CA ASN A 18 12.15 4.05 13.18
C ASN A 18 10.96 3.64 14.04
N ALA A 19 10.29 4.61 14.66
CA ALA A 19 9.08 4.29 15.39
C ALA A 19 7.95 4.04 14.38
N HIS A 20 7.20 2.98 14.62
CA HIS A 20 6.10 2.53 13.77
C HIS A 20 4.84 3.27 14.19
N VAL A 21 4.59 4.38 13.54
CA VAL A 21 3.49 5.29 13.87
C VAL A 21 2.99 5.84 12.55
N LEU A 22 1.77 5.49 12.18
CA LEU A 22 1.07 6.09 11.04
C LEU A 22 0.24 7.29 11.49
N VAL A 23 -0.37 7.21 12.68
CA VAL A 23 -1.22 8.27 13.25
C VAL A 23 -0.63 8.77 14.57
N SER A 24 -0.60 10.09 14.74
CA SER A 24 -0.24 10.72 16.02
C SER A 24 -1.43 10.68 16.97
N ALA A 25 -1.18 10.50 18.27
CA ALA A 25 -2.21 10.61 19.31
C ALA A 25 -2.85 12.02 19.37
N THR A 26 -2.20 13.03 18.79
CA THR A 26 -2.72 14.39 18.64
C THR A 26 -3.00 14.66 17.17
N ALA A 27 -4.28 14.75 16.82
CA ALA A 27 -4.73 15.22 15.51
C ALA A 27 -4.28 16.68 15.35
N THR A 28 -3.19 16.89 14.64
CA THR A 28 -2.71 18.24 14.35
C THR A 28 -3.26 18.59 12.98
N SER A 29 -4.18 19.56 12.92
CA SER A 29 -4.57 20.17 11.65
C SER A 29 -3.41 21.04 11.15
N PHE A 30 -3.02 20.88 9.90
CA PHE A 30 -1.92 21.65 9.30
C PHE A 30 -2.44 22.50 8.16
N ALA A 31 -1.99 23.74 8.11
CA ALA A 31 -2.29 24.66 7.02
C ALA A 31 -1.69 24.16 5.69
N ASP A 32 -2.47 24.26 4.62
CA ASP A 32 -2.12 23.85 3.25
C ASP A 32 -0.81 24.47 2.77
N SER A 33 -0.48 25.68 3.24
CA SER A 33 0.74 26.40 2.88
C SER A 33 2.04 25.75 3.34
N ARG A 34 1.99 24.61 4.04
CA ARG A 34 3.16 23.90 4.58
C ARG A 34 3.37 22.50 4.00
N ILE A 35 2.56 22.07 3.03
CA ILE A 35 2.63 20.73 2.42
C ILE A 35 2.70 20.82 0.89
N ALA A 36 3.36 19.85 0.25
CA ALA A 36 3.46 19.75 -1.20
C ALA A 36 2.22 19.11 -1.86
N GLY A 37 1.41 18.38 -1.08
CA GLY A 37 0.22 17.73 -1.61
C GLY A 37 -0.52 16.88 -0.59
N ARG A 38 -1.70 16.43 -1.01
CA ARG A 38 -2.57 15.50 -0.27
C ARG A 38 -2.96 14.34 -1.16
N HIS A 39 -3.01 13.15 -0.57
CA HIS A 39 -3.44 11.93 -1.25
C HIS A 39 -4.33 11.09 -0.34
N SER A 40 -5.50 10.70 -0.85
CA SER A 40 -6.38 9.75 -0.17
C SER A 40 -6.10 8.36 -0.72
N ILE A 41 -5.46 7.50 0.09
CA ILE A 41 -5.09 6.14 -0.30
C ILE A 41 -6.16 5.18 0.20
N PHE A 42 -6.82 4.48 -0.73
CA PHE A 42 -7.71 3.37 -0.38
C PHE A 42 -6.86 2.13 -0.10
N VAL A 43 -7.12 1.42 0.98
CA VAL A 43 -6.32 0.28 1.40
C VAL A 43 -7.22 -0.92 1.65
N ALA A 44 -6.93 -2.01 0.96
CA ALA A 44 -7.43 -3.34 1.27
C ALA A 44 -6.30 -4.16 1.88
N THR A 45 -6.51 -4.72 3.07
CA THR A 45 -5.45 -5.40 3.81
C THR A 45 -5.87 -6.74 4.40
N THR A 46 -4.99 -7.74 4.30
CA THR A 46 -5.15 -9.03 4.98
C THR A 46 -4.47 -9.06 6.34
N ARG A 47 -4.07 -7.89 6.86
CA ARG A 47 -3.46 -7.74 8.18
C ARG A 47 -4.53 -7.67 9.25
N ALA A 48 -4.27 -8.30 10.39
CA ALA A 48 -5.02 -8.04 11.61
C ALA A 48 -4.68 -6.66 12.18
N ALA A 49 -5.65 -6.08 12.89
CA ALA A 49 -5.45 -4.82 13.60
C ALA A 49 -4.24 -4.92 14.55
N ALA A 50 -3.43 -3.88 14.59
CA ALA A 50 -2.29 -3.81 15.50
C ALA A 50 -2.78 -3.65 16.94
N ARG A 51 -2.05 -4.26 17.90
CA ARG A 51 -2.26 -3.97 19.34
C ARG A 51 -1.99 -2.50 19.65
N ASN A 52 -1.00 -1.92 18.99
CA ASN A 52 -0.70 -0.51 19.03
C ASN A 52 -1.60 0.24 18.01
N LYS A 53 -2.56 1.03 18.49
CA LYS A 53 -3.48 1.78 17.62
C LYS A 53 -2.77 2.76 16.68
N ALA A 54 -1.58 3.24 17.05
CA ALA A 54 -0.79 4.13 16.21
C ALA A 54 -0.24 3.44 14.93
N GLU A 55 -0.13 2.12 14.94
CA GLU A 55 0.30 1.31 13.79
C GLU A 55 -0.88 0.89 12.89
N VAL A 56 -2.10 0.90 13.44
CA VAL A 56 -3.37 0.54 12.77
C VAL A 56 -3.45 -0.96 12.44
N TYR A 57 -2.51 -1.48 11.66
CA TYR A 57 -2.43 -2.88 11.25
C TYR A 57 -1.04 -3.46 11.53
N GLY A 58 -1.02 -4.71 12.00
CA GLY A 58 0.19 -5.42 12.37
C GLY A 58 0.76 -6.32 11.27
N GLY A 59 1.67 -7.21 11.66
CA GLY A 59 2.21 -8.27 10.80
C GLY A 59 1.38 -9.56 10.77
N ASN A 60 0.39 -9.69 11.65
CA ASN A 60 -0.45 -10.89 11.75
C ASN A 60 -1.51 -10.93 10.64
N ARG A 61 -1.92 -12.13 10.24
CA ARG A 61 -3.01 -12.35 9.27
C ARG A 61 -4.37 -12.09 9.90
N SER A 62 -5.30 -11.62 9.06
CA SER A 62 -6.73 -11.58 9.30
C SER A 62 -7.43 -12.49 8.30
N GLU A 63 -8.51 -13.15 8.70
CA GLU A 63 -9.38 -13.92 7.79
C GLU A 63 -10.24 -13.00 6.91
N GLU A 64 -10.61 -11.85 7.46
CA GLU A 64 -11.37 -10.80 6.79
C GLU A 64 -10.45 -9.71 6.22
N LEU A 65 -10.91 -9.04 5.16
CA LEU A 65 -10.25 -7.87 4.61
C LEU A 65 -10.50 -6.66 5.52
N GLY A 66 -9.42 -6.06 6.03
CA GLY A 66 -9.46 -4.71 6.55
C GLY A 66 -9.59 -3.71 5.40
N LEU A 67 -10.55 -2.79 5.51
CA LEU A 67 -10.83 -1.78 4.49
C LEU A 67 -10.75 -0.39 5.11
N VAL A 68 -9.76 0.39 4.69
CA VAL A 68 -9.55 1.76 5.21
C VAL A 68 -9.21 2.74 4.11
N ARG A 69 -9.48 4.02 4.35
CA ARG A 69 -8.90 5.13 3.59
C ARG A 69 -7.93 5.87 4.49
N VAL A 70 -6.71 6.09 4.03
CA VAL A 70 -5.70 6.87 4.73
C VAL A 70 -5.46 8.16 3.98
N ASP A 71 -5.76 9.30 4.62
CA ASP A 71 -5.55 10.62 4.04
C ASP A 71 -4.16 11.13 4.43
N MET A 72 -3.28 11.23 3.45
CA MET A 72 -1.85 11.47 3.59
C MET A 72 -1.45 12.86 3.13
N THR A 73 -0.45 13.46 3.78
CA THR A 73 0.22 14.69 3.34
C THR A 73 1.65 14.42 2.92
N VAL A 74 2.14 15.20 1.96
CA VAL A 74 3.54 15.21 1.49
C VAL A 74 4.23 16.48 1.97
N PRO A 75 5.44 16.42 2.57
CA PRO A 75 6.13 17.62 3.04
C PRO A 75 6.61 18.49 1.88
N LEU A 76 6.66 19.82 2.07
CA LEU A 76 7.22 20.75 1.06
C LEU A 76 8.68 20.45 0.72
N THR A 77 9.42 19.87 1.65
CA THR A 77 10.83 19.51 1.48
C THR A 77 11.04 18.17 0.77
N HIS A 78 9.98 17.56 0.25
CA HIS A 78 10.05 16.23 -0.35
C HIS A 78 10.99 16.20 -1.56
N VAL A 79 11.83 15.16 -1.62
CA VAL A 79 12.69 14.85 -2.77
C VAL A 79 12.19 13.59 -3.45
N LYS A 80 12.00 13.62 -4.77
CA LYS A 80 11.53 12.47 -5.55
C LYS A 80 12.34 11.21 -5.23
N GLY A 81 11.65 10.10 -4.98
CA GLY A 81 12.25 8.82 -4.62
C GLY A 81 12.60 8.66 -3.13
N ALA A 82 12.72 9.76 -2.38
CA ALA A 82 13.01 9.72 -0.95
C ALA A 82 11.75 9.36 -0.15
N LEU A 83 11.94 8.86 1.06
CA LEU A 83 10.83 8.56 1.97
C LEU A 83 11.10 9.20 3.32
N GLU A 84 10.63 10.43 3.49
CA GLU A 84 10.79 11.21 4.71
C GLU A 84 9.84 10.67 5.79
N ARG A 85 10.34 9.70 6.57
CA ARG A 85 9.58 9.01 7.63
C ARG A 85 9.71 9.71 8.99
N PRO A 86 8.67 9.62 9.84
CA PRO A 86 8.76 9.98 11.26
C PRO A 86 9.92 9.25 11.96
N LYS A 87 10.76 10.01 12.65
CA LYS A 87 11.82 9.46 13.53
C LYS A 87 11.35 9.51 14.97
N ARG A 88 11.51 8.40 15.70
CA ARG A 88 11.11 8.28 17.12
C ARG A 88 9.62 8.65 17.39
N GLY A 89 8.76 8.48 16.39
CA GLY A 89 7.30 8.59 16.52
C GLY A 89 6.75 10.01 16.45
N LYS A 90 7.63 11.01 16.24
CA LYS A 90 7.22 12.40 16.06
C LYS A 90 6.83 12.63 14.60
N ILE A 91 5.55 12.83 14.36
CA ILE A 91 4.99 13.16 13.06
C ILE A 91 4.99 14.69 12.90
N ASP A 92 5.64 15.18 11.86
CA ASP A 92 5.66 16.60 11.47
C ASP A 92 5.42 16.69 9.95
N PRO A 93 4.19 16.99 9.49
CA PRO A 93 3.86 17.06 8.07
C PRO A 93 4.65 18.07 7.25
N ALA A 94 5.31 19.03 7.90
CA ALA A 94 6.22 19.94 7.20
C ALA A 94 7.55 19.25 6.83
N LYS A 95 7.87 18.10 7.43
CA LYS A 95 9.15 17.40 7.29
C LYS A 95 9.02 15.93 6.88
N THR A 96 7.87 15.31 7.12
CA THR A 96 7.65 13.88 6.89
C THR A 96 6.32 13.63 6.21
N PHE A 97 6.21 12.52 5.49
CA PHE A 97 4.89 11.97 5.16
C PHE A 97 4.10 11.72 6.44
N ALA A 98 2.81 12.03 6.42
CA ALA A 98 1.98 11.94 7.61
C ALA A 98 0.53 11.59 7.26
N ALA A 99 -0.06 10.68 8.03
CA ALA A 99 -1.51 10.48 7.96
C ALA A 99 -2.21 11.55 8.80
N THR A 100 -3.21 12.17 8.19
CA THR A 100 -4.08 13.17 8.81
C THR A 100 -5.38 12.56 9.31
N SER A 101 -5.89 11.54 8.62
CA SER A 101 -7.03 10.75 9.04
C SER A 101 -6.96 9.33 8.52
N ILE A 102 -7.61 8.42 9.25
CA ILE A 102 -7.88 7.05 8.82
C ILE A 102 -9.35 6.79 9.02
N THR A 103 -10.04 6.45 7.94
CA THR A 103 -11.45 6.06 7.96
C THR A 103 -11.53 4.57 7.71
N ALA A 104 -12.07 3.83 8.69
CA ALA A 104 -12.37 2.42 8.51
C ALA A 104 -13.78 2.23 7.94
N TYR A 105 -13.94 1.20 7.12
CA TYR A 105 -15.17 0.92 6.40
C TYR A 105 -15.55 -0.56 6.57
N ASP A 106 -16.85 -0.82 6.49
CA ASP A 106 -17.32 -2.13 6.03
C ASP A 106 -17.19 -2.24 4.50
N GLN A 107 -17.47 -3.40 3.94
CA GLN A 107 -17.33 -3.61 2.50
C GLN A 107 -18.22 -2.69 1.67
N SER A 108 -19.49 -2.50 2.05
CA SER A 108 -20.45 -1.72 1.25
C SER A 108 -20.08 -0.24 1.23
N SER A 109 -19.77 0.34 2.39
CA SER A 109 -19.35 1.73 2.54
C SER A 109 -17.99 1.99 1.88
N PHE A 110 -17.07 1.03 1.90
CA PHE A 110 -15.81 1.12 1.16
C PHE A 110 -16.05 1.15 -0.35
N GLU A 111 -16.85 0.24 -0.89
CA GLU A 111 -17.19 0.19 -2.32
C GLU A 111 -17.88 1.47 -2.79
N GLN A 112 -18.75 2.07 -1.96
CA GLN A 112 -19.39 3.35 -2.24
C GLN A 112 -18.37 4.51 -2.28
N ALA A 113 -17.50 4.59 -1.27
CA ALA A 113 -16.45 5.62 -1.22
C ALA A 113 -15.46 5.49 -2.39
N LEU A 114 -15.07 4.25 -2.73
CA LEU A 114 -14.19 3.94 -3.84
C LEU A 114 -14.84 4.33 -5.17
N ARG A 115 -16.12 3.97 -5.40
CA ARG A 115 -16.88 4.36 -6.59
C ARG A 115 -16.92 5.87 -6.78
N ALA A 116 -17.18 6.60 -5.70
CA ALA A 116 -17.23 8.07 -5.75
C ALA A 116 -15.87 8.68 -6.12
N ASP A 117 -14.76 8.14 -5.60
CA ASP A 117 -13.42 8.64 -5.93
C ASP A 117 -13.00 8.28 -7.37
N ILE A 118 -13.22 7.03 -7.78
CA ILE A 118 -12.96 6.55 -9.15
C ILE A 118 -13.71 7.41 -10.18
N ALA A 119 -15.00 7.66 -9.96
CA ALA A 119 -15.79 8.50 -10.85
C ALA A 119 -15.22 9.93 -10.95
N ARG A 120 -14.84 10.53 -9.81
CA ARG A 120 -14.25 11.88 -9.76
C ARG A 120 -12.91 11.96 -10.49
N ARG A 121 -12.14 10.88 -10.50
CA ARG A 121 -10.78 10.80 -11.08
C ARG A 121 -10.77 10.19 -12.49
N GLY A 122 -11.89 10.26 -13.20
CA GLY A 122 -11.98 9.86 -14.61
C GLY A 122 -11.96 8.34 -14.85
N GLY A 123 -12.18 7.52 -13.82
CA GLY A 123 -12.26 6.08 -13.94
C GLY A 123 -10.91 5.35 -13.91
N ARG A 124 -9.79 6.03 -13.67
CA ARG A 124 -8.48 5.38 -13.55
C ARG A 124 -8.24 4.92 -12.12
N ALA A 125 -7.74 3.71 -11.95
CA ALA A 125 -7.32 3.14 -10.68
C ALA A 125 -5.88 2.59 -10.80
N LEU A 126 -5.09 2.77 -9.76
CA LEU A 126 -3.75 2.18 -9.63
C LEU A 126 -3.72 1.32 -8.38
N VAL A 127 -3.46 0.04 -8.54
CA VAL A 127 -3.33 -0.93 -7.45
C VAL A 127 -1.85 -1.22 -7.21
N PHE A 128 -1.34 -0.82 -6.05
CA PHE A 128 0.03 -1.11 -5.63
C PHE A 128 0.05 -2.29 -4.66
N ILE A 129 0.91 -3.27 -4.92
CA ILE A 129 1.14 -4.43 -4.08
C ILE A 129 2.57 -4.39 -3.55
N HIS A 130 2.73 -4.27 -2.23
CA HIS A 130 4.05 -4.23 -1.62
C HIS A 130 4.75 -5.60 -1.61
N GLY A 131 6.04 -5.60 -1.28
CA GLY A 131 6.87 -6.80 -1.22
C GLY A 131 7.07 -7.38 0.18
N PHE A 132 8.03 -8.30 0.28
CA PHE A 132 8.51 -8.90 1.52
C PHE A 132 9.01 -7.86 2.52
N ASN A 133 9.01 -8.20 3.82
CA ASN A 133 9.58 -7.38 4.89
C ASN A 133 9.06 -5.93 4.89
N THR A 134 7.76 -5.75 4.65
CA THR A 134 7.13 -4.44 4.56
C THR A 134 6.05 -4.31 5.61
N ARG A 135 6.07 -3.24 6.40
CA ARG A 135 5.03 -2.92 7.39
C ARG A 135 3.87 -2.14 6.74
N PHE A 136 2.75 -2.04 7.44
CA PHE A 136 1.58 -1.34 6.94
C PHE A 136 1.87 0.14 6.63
N ASP A 137 2.39 0.87 7.61
CA ASP A 137 2.80 2.28 7.50
C ASP A 137 3.80 2.50 6.35
N ASP A 138 4.81 1.62 6.25
CA ASP A 138 5.79 1.67 5.16
C ASP A 138 5.16 1.53 3.77
N SER A 139 4.18 0.64 3.61
CA SER A 139 3.47 0.49 2.34
C SER A 139 2.58 1.68 2.00
N VAL A 140 1.94 2.31 3.00
CA VAL A 140 1.14 3.53 2.82
C VAL A 140 2.04 4.72 2.42
N TYR A 141 3.17 4.91 3.10
CA TYR A 141 4.14 5.94 2.74
C TYR A 141 4.65 5.74 1.32
N ARG A 142 5.01 4.49 0.95
CA ARG A 142 5.51 4.17 -0.39
C ARG A 142 4.47 4.44 -1.48
N MET A 143 3.21 4.04 -1.26
CA MET A 143 2.13 4.33 -2.20
C MET A 143 1.95 5.84 -2.39
N THR A 144 1.95 6.59 -1.28
CA THR A 144 1.83 8.06 -1.30
C THR A 144 2.96 8.71 -2.09
N GLN A 145 4.20 8.27 -1.85
CA GLN A 145 5.38 8.75 -2.58
C GLN A 145 5.29 8.44 -4.07
N LEU A 146 4.89 7.21 -4.43
CA LEU A 146 4.76 6.79 -5.82
C LEU A 146 3.77 7.67 -6.58
N VAL A 147 2.56 7.87 -6.04
CA VAL A 147 1.51 8.62 -6.73
C VAL A 147 1.82 10.11 -6.78
N HIS A 148 2.49 10.64 -5.76
CA HIS A 148 2.95 12.03 -5.75
C HIS A 148 4.04 12.26 -6.81
N ASP A 149 5.09 11.44 -6.80
CA ASP A 149 6.24 11.61 -7.68
C ASP A 149 5.90 11.39 -9.16
N ALA A 150 4.98 10.48 -9.44
CA ALA A 150 4.47 10.20 -10.77
C ALA A 150 3.43 11.23 -11.25
N GLY A 151 2.93 12.11 -10.37
CA GLY A 151 1.80 12.98 -10.68
C GLY A 151 0.53 12.20 -11.05
N TYR A 152 0.33 11.03 -10.44
CA TYR A 152 -0.79 10.15 -10.77
C TYR A 152 -2.11 10.76 -10.31
N SER A 153 -3.02 11.00 -11.25
CA SER A 153 -4.30 11.66 -11.00
C SER A 153 -5.47 10.69 -10.78
N GLY A 154 -5.28 9.39 -11.04
CA GLY A 154 -6.27 8.35 -10.80
C GLY A 154 -6.43 8.00 -9.31
N THR A 155 -7.26 7.01 -9.02
CA THR A 155 -7.55 6.54 -7.65
C THR A 155 -6.44 5.62 -7.16
N PRO A 156 -5.71 5.99 -6.08
CA PRO A 156 -4.65 5.16 -5.56
C PRO A 156 -5.19 4.12 -4.57
N ILE A 157 -4.98 2.85 -4.89
CA ILE A 157 -5.35 1.70 -4.07
C ILE A 157 -4.08 0.95 -3.66
N LEU A 158 -3.92 0.71 -2.37
CA LEU A 158 -2.88 -0.14 -1.80
C LEU A 158 -3.49 -1.48 -1.41
N PHE A 159 -2.93 -2.56 -1.91
CA PHE A 159 -3.16 -3.89 -1.36
C PHE A 159 -2.03 -4.25 -0.40
N SER A 160 -2.33 -4.31 0.90
CA SER A 160 -1.33 -4.60 1.94
C SER A 160 -1.55 -5.97 2.55
N TRP A 161 -0.69 -6.93 2.21
CA TRP A 161 -0.76 -8.28 2.76
C TRP A 161 0.11 -8.44 4.01
N ALA A 162 -0.20 -9.40 4.88
CA ALA A 162 0.44 -9.60 6.18
C ALA A 162 1.90 -10.09 6.14
N SER A 163 2.80 -9.20 5.69
CA SER A 163 4.24 -9.34 5.88
C SER A 163 4.60 -9.00 7.34
N ALA A 164 5.40 -9.86 7.97
CA ALA A 164 5.89 -9.72 9.34
C ALA A 164 6.82 -8.52 9.52
N GLY A 165 7.37 -7.95 8.44
CA GLY A 165 8.30 -6.83 8.52
C GLY A 165 9.63 -7.20 9.18
N ARG A 166 10.05 -8.47 9.08
CA ARG A 166 11.36 -8.97 9.53
C ARG A 166 11.96 -9.97 8.54
N ILE A 167 13.29 -9.96 8.41
CA ILE A 167 14.04 -10.80 7.47
C ILE A 167 13.98 -12.30 7.84
N THR A 168 13.94 -12.64 9.14
CA THR A 168 13.92 -14.05 9.61
C THR A 168 12.64 -14.80 9.27
N ASP A 169 11.60 -14.08 8.87
CA ASP A 169 10.24 -14.60 8.75
C ASP A 169 9.89 -14.88 7.28
N TYR A 170 10.88 -15.20 6.45
CA TYR A 170 10.71 -15.46 5.01
C TYR A 170 9.64 -16.52 4.71
N VAL A 171 9.64 -17.64 5.44
CA VAL A 171 8.63 -18.70 5.31
C VAL A 171 7.24 -18.21 5.71
N TYR A 172 7.15 -17.40 6.77
CA TYR A 172 5.88 -16.82 7.19
C TYR A 172 5.33 -15.90 6.12
N ASP A 173 6.15 -14.99 5.59
CA ASP A 173 5.74 -14.04 4.57
C ASP A 173 5.37 -14.74 3.26
N ASN A 174 6.05 -15.81 2.87
CA ASN A 174 5.68 -16.60 1.68
C ASN A 174 4.28 -17.25 1.84
N ASN A 175 4.02 -17.83 3.01
CA ASN A 175 2.71 -18.40 3.35
C ASN A 175 1.63 -17.31 3.43
N SER A 176 1.97 -16.12 3.94
CA SER A 176 1.05 -14.97 4.02
C SER A 176 0.72 -14.41 2.65
N ALA A 177 1.72 -14.27 1.77
CA ALA A 177 1.56 -13.85 0.39
C ALA A 177 0.67 -14.82 -0.38
N THR A 178 0.89 -16.12 -0.20
CA THR A 178 0.08 -17.18 -0.82
C THR A 178 -1.36 -17.14 -0.33
N ALA A 179 -1.61 -16.90 0.97
CA ALA A 179 -2.96 -16.72 1.51
C ALA A 179 -3.65 -15.43 1.04
N ALA A 180 -2.89 -14.42 0.62
CA ALA A 180 -3.42 -13.12 0.23
C ALA A 180 -3.92 -13.05 -1.23
N ARG A 181 -3.56 -14.03 -2.09
CA ARG A 181 -3.88 -14.01 -3.53
C ARG A 181 -5.40 -13.90 -3.80
N ASP A 182 -6.22 -14.64 -3.05
CA ASP A 182 -7.69 -14.64 -3.22
C ASP A 182 -8.29 -13.29 -2.79
N ARG A 183 -7.67 -12.66 -1.78
CA ARG A 183 -8.08 -11.33 -1.31
C ARG A 183 -7.62 -10.22 -2.27
N LEU A 184 -6.50 -10.39 -2.96
CA LEU A 184 -6.11 -9.49 -4.06
C LEU A 184 -7.08 -9.61 -5.22
N GLU A 185 -7.44 -10.83 -5.64
CA GLU A 185 -8.45 -11.06 -6.68
C GLU A 185 -9.79 -10.36 -6.31
N MET A 186 -10.28 -10.61 -5.09
CA MET A 186 -11.48 -9.96 -4.56
C MET A 186 -11.37 -8.43 -4.59
N THR A 187 -10.19 -7.88 -4.27
CA THR A 187 -9.92 -6.43 -4.33
C THR A 187 -9.97 -5.91 -5.76
N LEU A 188 -9.36 -6.60 -6.73
CA LEU A 188 -9.40 -6.21 -8.14
C LEU A 188 -10.83 -6.21 -8.69
N ARG A 189 -11.62 -7.23 -8.37
CA ARG A 189 -13.06 -7.28 -8.71
C ARG A 189 -13.85 -6.17 -8.02
N MET A 190 -13.50 -5.82 -6.79
CA MET A 190 -14.12 -4.70 -6.07
C MET A 190 -13.85 -3.36 -6.76
N VAL A 191 -12.62 -3.13 -7.22
CA VAL A 191 -12.24 -1.93 -7.98
C VAL A 191 -12.97 -1.86 -9.32
N GLU A 192 -13.10 -2.99 -10.02
CA GLU A 192 -13.89 -3.12 -11.25
C GLU A 192 -15.37 -2.76 -11.01
N ARG A 193 -16.03 -3.39 -10.03
CA ARG A 193 -17.43 -3.10 -9.64
C ARG A 193 -17.66 -1.69 -9.12
N ALA A 194 -16.62 -1.03 -8.61
CA ALA A 194 -16.65 0.37 -8.24
C ALA A 194 -16.64 1.31 -9.46
N GLY A 195 -16.55 0.78 -10.69
CA GLY A 195 -16.66 1.54 -11.93
C GLY A 195 -15.33 1.97 -12.53
N ALA A 196 -14.23 1.28 -12.20
CA ALA A 196 -12.95 1.52 -12.84
C ALA A 196 -13.06 1.25 -14.35
N LYS A 197 -12.56 2.20 -15.14
CA LYS A 197 -12.44 2.10 -16.60
C LYS A 197 -11.09 1.51 -17.01
N ARG A 198 -10.06 1.69 -16.18
CA ARG A 198 -8.72 1.15 -16.34
C ARG A 198 -8.09 0.90 -14.97
N ILE A 199 -7.53 -0.28 -14.75
CA ILE A 199 -6.88 -0.72 -13.53
C ILE A 199 -5.42 -1.02 -13.86
N ASP A 200 -4.54 -0.10 -13.50
CA ASP A 200 -3.09 -0.28 -13.61
C ASP A 200 -2.57 -0.97 -12.33
N ILE A 201 -1.60 -1.87 -12.45
CA ILE A 201 -1.02 -2.61 -11.33
C ILE A 201 0.47 -2.30 -11.24
N ILE A 202 0.97 -2.10 -10.02
CA ILE A 202 2.41 -2.07 -9.72
C ILE A 202 2.68 -3.04 -8.58
N ALA A 203 3.52 -4.04 -8.84
CA ALA A 203 3.88 -5.06 -7.86
C ALA A 203 5.38 -5.04 -7.54
N HIS A 204 5.73 -5.02 -6.25
CA HIS A 204 7.13 -4.99 -5.82
C HIS A 204 7.57 -6.32 -5.22
N SER A 205 8.73 -6.84 -5.67
CA SER A 205 9.36 -8.05 -5.10
C SER A 205 8.35 -9.21 -4.97
N MET A 206 8.14 -9.79 -3.78
CA MET A 206 7.16 -10.87 -3.57
C MET A 206 5.70 -10.47 -3.84
N GLY A 207 5.39 -9.17 -3.94
CA GLY A 207 4.11 -8.71 -4.46
C GLY A 207 3.83 -9.17 -5.90
N ASN A 208 4.87 -9.43 -6.71
CA ASN A 208 4.71 -10.00 -8.06
C ASN A 208 4.14 -11.42 -8.00
N TRP A 209 4.56 -12.23 -7.04
CA TRP A 209 4.01 -13.57 -6.84
C TRP A 209 2.51 -13.51 -6.50
N VAL A 210 2.12 -12.64 -5.57
CA VAL A 210 0.71 -12.44 -5.21
C VAL A 210 -0.11 -11.97 -6.40
N THR A 211 0.44 -11.03 -7.18
CA THR A 211 -0.20 -10.48 -8.39
C THR A 211 -0.40 -11.55 -9.44
N MET A 212 0.66 -12.30 -9.79
CA MET A 212 0.58 -13.39 -10.76
C MET A 212 -0.43 -14.44 -10.36
N GLU A 213 -0.47 -14.84 -9.08
CA GLU A 213 -1.45 -15.82 -8.60
C GLU A 213 -2.89 -15.31 -8.64
N ALA A 214 -3.12 -14.02 -8.33
CA ALA A 214 -4.45 -13.42 -8.46
C ALA A 214 -4.90 -13.34 -9.93
N LEU A 215 -4.04 -12.88 -10.84
CA LEU A 215 -4.35 -12.82 -12.28
C LEU A 215 -4.55 -14.21 -12.89
N ARG A 216 -3.79 -15.22 -12.44
CA ARG A 216 -4.00 -16.62 -12.84
C ARG A 216 -5.38 -17.12 -12.43
N GLN A 217 -5.86 -16.77 -11.24
CA GLN A 217 -7.22 -17.12 -10.79
C GLN A 217 -8.31 -16.43 -11.60
N LEU A 218 -8.13 -15.14 -11.91
CA LEU A 218 -9.00 -14.41 -12.83
C LEU A 218 -9.09 -15.10 -14.20
N ALA A 219 -7.95 -15.51 -14.77
CA ALA A 219 -7.91 -16.23 -16.03
C ALA A 219 -8.62 -17.60 -15.97
N ILE A 220 -8.42 -18.37 -14.90
CA ILE A 220 -9.07 -19.67 -14.71
C ILE A 220 -10.59 -19.55 -14.55
N THR A 221 -11.06 -18.46 -13.93
CA THR A 221 -12.49 -18.17 -13.76
C THR A 221 -13.13 -17.53 -14.99
N GLY A 222 -12.37 -17.36 -16.10
CA GLY A 222 -12.87 -16.87 -17.38
C GLY A 222 -12.84 -15.35 -17.54
N ASP A 223 -12.31 -14.60 -16.57
CA ASP A 223 -12.28 -13.14 -16.54
C ASP A 223 -10.82 -12.63 -16.56
N HIS A 224 -10.10 -12.96 -17.63
CA HIS A 224 -8.65 -12.78 -17.72
C HIS A 224 -8.16 -11.32 -17.69
N ASP A 225 -9.05 -10.35 -17.94
CA ASP A 225 -8.71 -8.93 -18.04
C ASP A 225 -9.69 -8.00 -17.30
N LEU A 226 -10.47 -8.54 -16.35
CA LEU A 226 -11.48 -7.80 -15.58
C LEU A 226 -12.49 -7.10 -16.50
N HIS A 227 -13.12 -7.82 -17.43
CA HIS A 227 -14.01 -7.28 -18.46
C HIS A 227 -13.38 -6.14 -19.30
N GLY A 228 -12.11 -6.33 -19.71
CA GLY A 228 -11.34 -5.36 -20.48
C GLY A 228 -10.92 -4.11 -19.69
N LYS A 229 -10.90 -4.17 -18.35
CA LYS A 229 -10.48 -3.05 -17.49
C LYS A 229 -9.03 -3.16 -17.03
N LEU A 230 -8.39 -4.32 -17.14
CA LEU A 230 -6.99 -4.47 -16.80
C LEU A 230 -6.11 -3.62 -17.73
N GLY A 231 -5.29 -2.75 -17.14
CA GLY A 231 -4.35 -1.87 -17.82
C GLY A 231 -2.94 -2.44 -17.82
N ASP A 232 -1.96 -1.60 -17.50
CA ASP A 232 -0.56 -2.03 -17.40
C ASP A 232 -0.34 -2.82 -16.10
N VAL A 233 0.53 -3.84 -16.12
CA VAL A 233 0.90 -4.69 -14.96
C VAL A 233 2.42 -4.76 -14.81
#